data_AF-A0A1H3DLA5-F1
#
_entry.id   AF-A0A1H3DLA5-F1
#
_cell.length_a   1.000
_cell.length_b   1.000
_cell.length_c   1.000
_cell.angle_alpha   90.00
_cell.angle_beta   90.00
_cell.angle_gamma   90.00
#
_symmetry.space_group_name_H-M   'P 1'
#
loop_
_entity.id
_entity.type
_entity.pdbx_description
1 polymer ?
#
loop_
_entity_poly.entity_id
_entity_poly.type
_entity_poly.pdbx_seq_one_letter_code
_entity_poly.pdbx_strand_id
1 'polypeptide(L)'
;MEKQRKDVDALELSLLIDQRFPGEIAIALRNLFAMGCLLVFQGHRKQGLKACDDAIRALGPINRGRYLDHLIANVIDDPIAIARTVGASAEVLDLFNAGPARR
;
A
#
# COMPACT_ATOMS: atom_id res chain seq x y z
N MET A 1 -14.36 -13.82 -7.15
CA MET A 1 -13.90 -14.03 -5.76
C MET A 1 -12.58 -13.34 -5.45
N GLU A 2 -11.67 -13.14 -6.41
CA GLU A 2 -10.36 -12.51 -6.15
C GLU A 2 -10.44 -11.04 -5.73
N LYS A 3 -11.29 -10.22 -6.38
CA LYS A 3 -11.43 -8.78 -6.05
C LYS A 3 -11.75 -8.54 -4.56
N GLN A 4 -12.69 -9.30 -4.01
CA GLN A 4 -13.06 -9.24 -2.59
C GLN A 4 -11.88 -9.52 -1.66
N ARG A 5 -10.96 -10.41 -2.05
CA ARG A 5 -9.81 -10.78 -1.21
C ARG A 5 -8.74 -9.70 -1.17
N LYS A 6 -8.51 -9.01 -2.29
CA LYS A 6 -7.56 -7.89 -2.39
C LYS A 6 -7.95 -6.75 -1.44
N ASP A 7 -9.25 -6.44 -1.39
CA ASP A 7 -9.79 -5.42 -0.50
C ASP A 7 -9.66 -5.81 0.97
N VAL A 8 -9.84 -7.09 1.30
CA VAL A 8 -9.67 -7.61 2.67
C VAL A 8 -8.22 -7.46 3.15
N ASP A 9 -7.24 -7.88 2.36
CA ASP A 9 -5.82 -7.82 2.76
C ASP A 9 -5.36 -6.36 2.96
N ALA A 10 -5.82 -5.43 2.11
CA ALA A 10 -5.51 -4.00 2.22
C ALA A 10 -6.20 -3.35 3.42
N LEU A 11 -7.44 -3.74 3.72
CA LEU A 11 -8.16 -3.29 4.90
C LEU A 11 -7.49 -3.79 6.19
N GLU A 12 -7.02 -5.03 6.20
CA GLU A 12 -6.31 -5.61 7.34
C GLU A 12 -5.01 -4.86 7.65
N LEU A 13 -4.27 -4.43 6.63
CA LEU A 13 -3.12 -3.54 6.81
C LEU A 13 -3.54 -2.19 7.41
N SER A 14 -4.61 -1.57 6.91
CA SER A 14 -5.12 -0.29 7.43
C SER A 14 -5.49 -0.38 8.91
N LEU A 15 -6.20 -1.45 9.30
CA LEU A 15 -6.57 -1.71 10.70
C LEU A 15 -5.35 -1.95 11.58
N LEU A 16 -4.35 -2.69 11.08
CA LEU A 16 -3.11 -2.93 11.80
C LEU A 16 -2.33 -1.63 12.05
N ILE A 17 -2.31 -0.73 11.08
CA ILE A 17 -1.70 0.60 11.21
C ILE A 17 -2.40 1.38 12.33
N ASP A 18 -3.73 1.48 12.31
CA ASP A 18 -4.51 2.22 13.32
C ASP A 18 -4.34 1.64 14.73
N GLN A 19 -4.26 0.32 14.87
CA GLN A 19 -4.09 -0.33 16.16
C GLN A 19 -2.73 -0.03 16.79
N ARG A 20 -1.68 0.14 15.97
CA ARG A 20 -0.30 0.32 16.46
C ARG A 20 0.11 1.79 16.57
N PHE A 21 -0.45 2.66 15.73
CA PHE A 21 -0.04 4.04 15.63
C PHE A 21 -1.24 4.97 15.60
N PRO A 22 -1.34 5.92 16.54
CA PRO A 22 -2.37 6.95 16.47
C PRO A 22 -1.94 8.12 15.56
N GLY A 23 -2.94 8.78 14.96
CA GLY A 23 -2.78 10.12 14.35
C GLY A 23 -1.83 10.16 13.14
N GLU A 24 -0.92 11.14 13.16
CA GLU A 24 -0.07 11.47 12.02
C GLU A 24 0.85 10.33 11.57
N ILE A 25 1.27 9.46 12.50
CA ILE A 25 2.13 8.33 12.17
C ILE A 25 1.38 7.30 11.32
N ALA A 26 0.11 7.05 11.62
CA ALA A 26 -0.74 6.17 10.81
C ALA A 26 -0.90 6.72 9.39
N ILE A 27 -1.14 8.03 9.27
CA ILE A 27 -1.25 8.71 7.98
C ILE A 27 0.06 8.59 7.19
N ALA A 28 1.21 8.83 7.84
CA ALA A 28 2.52 8.72 7.21
C ALA A 28 2.80 7.30 6.69
N LEU A 29 2.45 6.27 7.46
CA LEU A 29 2.64 4.87 7.06
C LEU A 29 1.75 4.48 5.87
N ARG A 30 0.47 4.88 5.87
CA ARG A 30 -0.46 4.66 4.74
C ARG A 30 0.04 5.35 3.48
N ASN A 31 0.48 6.60 3.61
CA ASN A 31 1.03 7.38 2.51
C ASN A 31 2.34 6.76 1.99
N LEU A 32 3.23 6.31 2.87
CA LEU A 32 4.47 5.64 2.46
C LEU A 32 4.19 4.35 1.67
N PHE A 33 3.24 3.54 2.14
CA PHE A 33 2.80 2.34 1.43
C PHE A 33 2.18 2.68 0.06
N ALA A 34 1.31 3.70 0.01
CA ALA A 34 0.68 4.15 -1.23
C ALA A 34 1.67 4.76 -2.22
N MET A 35 2.74 5.40 -1.75
CA MET A 35 3.85 5.82 -2.61
C MET A 35 4.58 4.63 -3.25
N GLY A 36 4.71 3.52 -2.53
CA GLY A 36 5.15 2.25 -3.12
C GLY A 36 4.22 1.76 -4.22
N CYS A 37 2.91 1.83 -4.00
CA CYS A 37 1.90 1.51 -5.01
C CYS A 37 2.00 2.44 -6.23
N LEU A 38 2.22 3.74 -6.03
CA LEU A 38 2.42 4.72 -7.10
C LEU A 38 3.65 4.38 -7.95
N LEU A 39 4.76 4.00 -7.33
CA LEU A 39 5.95 3.55 -8.06
C LEU A 39 5.64 2.31 -8.91
N VAL A 40 4.89 1.34 -8.38
CA VAL A 40 4.47 0.17 -9.16
C VAL A 40 3.59 0.60 -10.35
N PHE A 41 2.62 1.48 -10.13
CA PHE A 41 1.76 2.04 -11.19
C PHE A 41 2.56 2.75 -12.30
N GLN A 42 3.62 3.47 -11.93
CA GLN A 42 4.51 4.17 -12.87
C GLN A 42 5.52 3.23 -13.58
N GLY A 43 5.47 1.92 -13.33
CA GLY A 43 6.36 0.92 -13.94
C GLY A 43 7.65 0.65 -13.16
N HIS A 44 7.87 1.33 -12.03
CA HIS A 44 9.00 1.14 -11.13
C HIS A 44 8.81 -0.03 -10.16
N ARG A 45 8.43 -1.20 -10.69
CA ARG A 45 7.94 -2.36 -9.91
C ARG A 45 8.85 -2.75 -8.73
N LYS A 46 10.14 -2.98 -8.99
CA LYS A 46 11.09 -3.42 -7.94
C LYS A 46 11.22 -2.40 -6.81
N GLN A 47 11.25 -1.12 -7.15
CA GLN A 47 11.39 -0.03 -6.17
C GLN A 47 10.09 0.16 -5.39
N GLY A 48 8.95 0.11 -6.08
CA GLY A 48 7.63 0.23 -5.46
C GLY A 48 7.32 -0.91 -4.49
N LEU A 49 7.55 -2.16 -4.88
CA LEU A 49 7.34 -3.31 -3.99
C LEU A 49 8.27 -3.26 -2.77
N LYS A 50 9.52 -2.81 -2.95
CA LYS A 50 10.43 -2.60 -1.82
C LYS A 50 9.91 -1.52 -0.86
N ALA A 51 9.40 -0.40 -1.38
CA ALA A 51 8.83 0.66 -0.55
C ALA A 51 7.59 0.18 0.24
N CYS A 52 6.71 -0.61 -0.39
CA CYS A 52 5.60 -1.26 0.30
C CYS A 52 6.10 -2.19 1.42
N ASP A 53 7.12 -3.00 1.13
CA ASP A 53 7.73 -3.92 2.10
C ASP A 53 8.35 -3.19 3.30
N ASP A 54 9.06 -2.09 3.03
CA ASP A 54 9.69 -1.24 4.05
C ASP A 54 8.64 -0.55 4.94
N ALA A 55 7.53 -0.07 4.36
CA ALA A 55 6.40 0.47 5.12
C ALA A 55 5.77 -0.58 6.06
N ILE A 56 5.62 -1.82 5.59
CA ILE A 56 5.16 -2.94 6.43
C ILE A 56 6.17 -3.20 7.56
N ARG A 57 7.49 -3.21 7.27
CA ARG A 57 8.51 -3.42 8.33
C ARG A 57 8.49 -2.34 9.40
N ALA A 58 8.15 -1.10 9.03
CA ALA A 58 8.02 0.00 9.98
C ALA A 58 6.93 -0.24 11.04
N LEU A 59 6.01 -1.19 10.80
CA LEU A 59 5.04 -1.62 11.81
C LEU A 59 5.67 -2.39 12.97
N GLY A 60 6.97 -2.70 12.90
CA GLY A 60 7.71 -3.43 13.92
C GLY A 60 7.60 -4.94 13.73
N PRO A 61 7.87 -5.75 14.78
CA PRO A 61 7.71 -7.19 14.71
C PRO A 61 6.22 -7.51 14.52
N ILE A 62 5.89 -7.92 13.31
CA ILE A 62 4.62 -8.51 12.95
C ILE A 62 4.92 -9.92 12.45
N ASN A 63 4.07 -10.88 12.81
CA ASN A 63 4.04 -12.12 12.08
C ASN A 63 3.64 -11.75 10.65
N ARG A 64 4.62 -11.77 9.73
CA ARG A 64 4.37 -11.72 8.30
C ARG A 64 3.59 -12.98 7.93
N GLY A 65 2.30 -12.94 8.18
CA GLY A 65 1.37 -13.97 7.76
C GLY A 65 1.21 -13.92 6.25
N ARG A 66 0.62 -14.98 5.69
CA ARG A 66 0.38 -15.11 4.25
C ARG A 66 -0.38 -13.91 3.63
N TYR A 67 -1.14 -13.16 4.43
CA TYR A 67 -1.90 -12.02 3.94
C TYR A 67 -1.02 -10.84 3.47
N LEU A 68 0.13 -10.58 4.12
CA LEU A 68 1.02 -9.49 3.69
C LEU A 68 1.75 -9.82 2.39
N ASP A 69 2.13 -11.09 2.20
CA ASP A 69 2.70 -11.55 0.93
C ASP A 69 1.66 -11.49 -0.19
N HIS A 70 0.41 -11.86 0.08
CA HIS A 70 -0.70 -11.70 -0.86
C HIS A 70 -0.97 -10.22 -1.18
N LEU A 71 -0.97 -9.35 -0.18
CA LEU A 71 -1.15 -7.92 -0.37
C LEU A 71 -0.10 -7.34 -1.31
N ILE A 72 1.18 -7.68 -1.10
CA ILE A 72 2.28 -7.24 -1.96
C ILE A 72 2.12 -7.77 -3.39
N ALA A 73 1.66 -9.01 -3.58
CA ALA A 73 1.35 -9.52 -4.91
C ALA A 73 0.21 -8.73 -5.58
N ASN A 74 -0.84 -8.39 -4.82
CA ASN A 74 -2.01 -7.65 -5.31
C ASN A 74 -1.69 -6.20 -5.73
N VAL A 75 -0.64 -5.59 -5.17
CA VAL A 75 -0.15 -4.26 -5.58
C VAL A 75 0.24 -4.24 -7.06
N ILE A 76 0.69 -5.37 -7.62
CA ILE A 76 1.08 -5.45 -9.04
C ILE A 76 -0.15 -5.34 -9.96
N ASP A 77 -1.30 -5.88 -9.51
CA ASP A 77 -2.50 -5.99 -10.33
C ASP A 77 -3.35 -4.71 -10.29
N ASP A 78 -3.53 -4.11 -9.12
CA ASP A 78 -4.34 -2.90 -8.95
C ASP A 78 -3.77 -1.99 -7.84
N PRO A 79 -2.64 -1.30 -8.12
CA PRO A 79 -1.98 -0.47 -7.12
C PRO A 79 -2.85 0.70 -6.64
N ILE A 80 -3.73 1.22 -7.50
CA ILE A 80 -4.62 2.35 -7.17
C ILE A 80 -5.68 1.90 -6.17
N ALA A 81 -6.37 0.78 -6.44
CA ALA A 81 -7.40 0.28 -5.52
C ALA A 81 -6.78 -0.06 -4.16
N ILE A 82 -5.63 -0.72 -4.14
CA ILE A 82 -4.93 -1.06 -2.89
C ILE A 82 -4.55 0.21 -2.09
N ALA A 83 -3.97 1.22 -2.74
CA ALA A 83 -3.63 2.49 -2.08
C ALA A 83 -4.86 3.19 -1.47
N ARG A 84 -6.00 3.16 -2.17
CA ARG A 84 -7.27 3.69 -1.66
C ARG A 84 -7.76 2.91 -0.44
N THR A 85 -7.76 1.58 -0.51
CA THR A 85 -8.27 0.73 0.56
C THR A 85 -7.41 0.80 1.83
N VAL A 86 -6.08 0.97 1.69
CA VAL A 86 -5.19 1.21 2.83
C VAL A 86 -5.46 2.56 3.51
N GLY A 87 -6.16 3.48 2.83
CA GLY A 87 -6.58 4.77 3.38
C GLY A 87 -5.56 5.89 3.19
N ALA A 88 -4.82 5.88 2.08
CA ALA A 88 -3.91 6.96 1.75
C ALA A 88 -4.64 8.32 1.64
N SER A 89 -3.92 9.39 1.95
CA SER A 89 -4.42 10.76 1.82
C SER A 89 -4.81 11.11 0.38
N ALA A 90 -5.74 12.05 0.23
CA ALA A 90 -6.22 12.49 -1.08
C ALA A 90 -5.07 13.01 -1.96
N GLU A 91 -4.13 13.75 -1.35
CA GLU A 91 -2.97 14.32 -2.01
C GLU A 91 -2.09 13.24 -2.66
N VAL A 92 -1.90 12.10 -1.99
CA VAL A 92 -1.14 10.96 -2.54
C VAL A 92 -1.94 10.24 -3.63
N LEU A 93 -3.25 10.09 -3.44
CA LEU A 93 -4.12 9.46 -4.43
C LEU A 93 -4.21 10.28 -5.73
N ASP A 94 -4.13 11.61 -5.64
CA ASP A 94 -4.15 12.50 -6.80
C ASP A 94 -2.91 12.34 -7.69
N LEU A 95 -1.78 11.90 -7.12
CA LEU A 95 -0.56 11.64 -7.90
C LEU A 95 -0.73 10.52 -8.93
N PHE A 96 -1.69 9.62 -8.75
CA PHE A 96 -1.99 8.59 -9.75
C PHE A 96 -2.65 9.17 -11.01
N ASN A 97 -3.30 10.34 -10.91
CA ASN A 97 -3.92 11.02 -12.05
C ASN A 97 -2.88 11.69 -12.97
N ALA A 98 -1.66 11.93 -12.48
CA ALA A 98 -0.55 12.43 -13.30
C ALA A 98 -0.08 11.40 -14.35
N GLY A 99 -0.55 10.15 -14.26
CA GLY A 99 -0.21 9.06 -15.17
C GLY A 99 1.21 8.52 -14.99
N PRO A 100 1.54 7.37 -15.59
CA PRO A 100 2.91 6.91 -15.68
C PRO A 100 3.72 7.91 -16.53
N ALA A 101 4.93 8.27 -16.08
CA ALA A 101 5.84 9.07 -16.89
C ALA A 101 6.03 8.36 -18.23
N ARG A 102 5.52 8.97 -19.32
CA ARG A 102 5.64 8.40 -20.67
C ARG A 102 7.14 8.24 -20.96
N ARG A 103 7.59 7.01 -21.14
CA ARG A 103 8.90 6.69 -21.70
C ARG A 103 8.76 6.48 -23.19
#